data_AF-A0A7C4MWT0-F1
#
_entry.id   AF-A0A7C4MWT0-F1
#
_cell.length_a   1.000
_cell.length_b   1.000
_cell.length_c   1.000
_cell.angle_alpha   90.00
_cell.angle_beta   90.00
_cell.angle_gamma   90.00
#
_symmetry.space_group_name_H-M   'P 1'
#
loop_
_entity.id
_entity.type
_entity.pdbx_description
1 polymer ?
#
loop_
_entity_poly.entity_id
_entity_poly.type
_entity_poly.pdbx_seq_one_letter_code
_entity_poly.pdbx_strand_id
1 'polypeptide(L)'
;MPAKNDCGRLGFRGEYGGRLMPSGLSPPCPTLPDAALPRAFEISSSMPCVGFSQCVCRQPTRRNTMTMSHWNRRDVLRLGGAAAAAWCCAGAGRASEGSSLKRALIGKPTKEYLERLKAAGFDGMESEWRNWKPSAADAAAAKAAAESMGLRIHSVLFGWANFNKAESFDADIRDVTAALNGAAVLGADALLLVPCRIGGMKMPEAWDFDIEFDEKTGHLTRVVKGDNSPYADYIAAHNKSVDDSRRAVELLIPAAEKAGVVIALENVWNNLWVKPAVFAHFVRMFKSRWVKAYFDIGNHVKYAPPQEWLRALGDQIVKLHVKDFKLNDDGKGGKFVNIRDGSVDWPLVRREIDAIGYKGWLTIEGGDLSMEEHRRRLDAIIAGQ
;
A
#
# COMPACT_ATOMS: atom_id res chain seq x y z
N MET A 1 -31.31 -2.02 43.05
CA MET A 1 -30.26 -1.07 43.50
C MET A 1 -29.72 -1.55 44.85
N PRO A 2 -28.42 -1.44 45.14
CA PRO A 2 -27.33 -2.11 44.43
C PRO A 2 -26.21 -2.65 45.36
N ALA A 3 -25.31 -3.50 44.86
CA ALA A 3 -23.88 -3.47 45.24
C ALA A 3 -22.97 -4.33 44.34
N LYS A 4 -22.07 -3.63 43.63
CA LYS A 4 -20.62 -3.90 43.40
C LYS A 4 -20.20 -5.25 42.79
N ASN A 5 -19.73 -5.23 41.53
CA ASN A 5 -18.30 -5.19 41.10
C ASN A 5 -17.53 -6.48 41.40
N ASP A 6 -17.12 -7.22 40.35
CA ASP A 6 -15.70 -7.30 40.03
C ASP A 6 -15.37 -7.91 38.65
N CYS A 7 -14.27 -7.41 38.09
CA CYS A 7 -13.67 -7.74 36.79
C CYS A 7 -12.88 -9.06 36.86
N GLY A 8 -13.24 -10.04 36.02
CA GLY A 8 -12.45 -11.25 35.80
C GLY A 8 -11.49 -11.11 34.60
N ARG A 9 -10.20 -10.95 34.87
CA ARG A 9 -9.08 -11.00 33.94
C ARG A 9 -8.61 -12.47 33.84
N LEU A 10 -8.75 -13.11 32.68
CA LEU A 10 -8.17 -14.44 32.43
C LEU A 10 -7.07 -14.33 31.38
N GLY A 11 -5.83 -14.35 31.85
CA GLY A 11 -4.64 -14.60 31.05
C GLY A 11 -4.34 -16.10 31.05
N PHE A 12 -4.16 -16.70 29.88
CA PHE A 12 -3.66 -18.05 29.73
C PHE A 12 -2.13 -18.05 29.68
N ARG A 13 -1.53 -18.76 30.64
CA ARG A 13 -0.12 -19.16 30.69
C ARG A 13 0.08 -20.38 29.77
N GLY A 14 1.23 -20.43 29.09
CA GLY A 14 1.83 -21.63 28.54
C GLY A 14 3.25 -21.77 29.09
N GLU A 15 3.49 -22.87 29.80
CA GLU A 15 4.72 -23.23 30.50
C GLU A 15 5.81 -23.73 29.54
N TYR A 16 7.08 -23.38 29.78
CA TYR A 16 8.20 -24.29 29.55
C TYR A 16 9.25 -24.08 30.65
N GLY A 17 9.50 -25.16 31.40
CA GLY A 17 10.34 -25.21 32.58
C GLY A 17 11.84 -25.09 32.26
N GLY A 18 12.53 -24.32 33.10
CA GLY A 18 13.98 -24.25 33.14
C GLY A 18 14.61 -25.38 33.95
N ARG A 19 15.82 -25.75 33.57
CA ARG A 19 16.78 -26.45 34.43
C ARG A 19 18.12 -25.72 34.30
N LEU A 20 18.56 -25.11 35.39
CA LEU A 20 19.85 -24.43 35.55
C LEU A 20 20.93 -25.42 35.97
N MET A 21 22.18 -25.17 35.56
CA MET A 21 23.49 -25.30 36.25
C MET A 21 24.62 -25.39 35.19
N PRO A 22 25.91 -25.09 35.49
CA PRO A 22 26.47 -23.78 35.81
C PRO A 22 27.65 -23.39 34.87
N SER A 23 28.16 -22.18 35.11
CA SER A 23 29.33 -21.50 34.52
C SER A 23 30.51 -22.38 34.07
N GLY A 24 30.97 -22.16 32.84
CA GLY A 24 32.21 -22.71 32.28
C GLY A 24 32.79 -21.82 31.18
N LEU A 25 34.11 -21.64 31.25
CA LEU A 25 35.00 -20.78 30.46
C LEU A 25 34.88 -20.96 28.93
N SER A 26 35.05 -19.86 28.20
CA SER A 26 35.13 -19.79 26.74
C SER A 26 36.38 -20.50 26.18
N PRO A 27 36.28 -21.33 25.13
CA PRO A 27 37.43 -21.78 24.36
C PRO A 27 37.78 -20.79 23.21
N PRO A 28 39.04 -20.76 22.76
CA PRO A 28 39.54 -19.79 21.78
C PRO A 28 39.16 -20.14 20.33
N CYS A 29 39.14 -19.10 19.51
CA CYS A 29 38.94 -19.11 18.06
C CYS A 29 40.00 -19.97 17.34
N PRO A 30 39.63 -20.85 16.40
CA PRO A 30 40.61 -21.48 15.53
C PRO A 30 41.02 -20.52 14.40
N THR A 31 42.33 -20.38 14.27
CA THR A 31 43.05 -19.73 13.16
C THR A 31 42.86 -20.51 11.86
N LEU A 32 42.59 -19.80 10.77
CA LEU A 32 42.69 -20.31 9.40
C LEU A 32 44.02 -19.84 8.78
N PRO A 33 44.70 -20.67 7.98
CA PRO A 33 46.01 -20.35 7.41
C PRO A 33 45.91 -19.43 6.18
N ASP A 34 46.98 -18.66 6.00
CA ASP A 34 47.29 -17.83 4.84
C ASP A 34 47.13 -18.58 3.51
N ALA A 35 46.36 -17.99 2.59
CA ALA A 35 46.36 -18.37 1.18
C ALA A 35 46.66 -17.14 0.30
N ALA A 36 47.79 -17.26 -0.38
CA ALA A 36 48.44 -16.34 -1.30
C ALA A 36 47.52 -15.58 -2.28
N LEU A 37 47.80 -14.29 -2.41
CA LEU A 37 47.45 -13.45 -3.57
C LEU A 37 48.17 -13.94 -4.84
N PRO A 38 47.49 -14.02 -5.99
CA PRO A 38 48.12 -13.83 -7.28
C PRO A 38 47.94 -12.38 -7.79
N ARG A 39 49.00 -11.94 -8.47
CA ARG A 39 49.26 -10.60 -8.97
C ARG A 39 48.28 -10.14 -10.05
N ALA A 40 48.18 -8.80 -10.10
CA ALA A 40 47.88 -7.92 -11.22
C ALA A 40 47.74 -8.58 -12.61
N PHE A 41 46.59 -8.32 -13.25
CA PHE A 41 46.47 -8.28 -14.69
C PHE A 41 46.18 -6.83 -15.09
N GLU A 42 47.18 -6.18 -15.69
CA GLU A 42 47.00 -5.00 -16.51
C GLU A 42 46.21 -5.37 -17.76
N ILE A 43 45.11 -4.67 -18.03
CA ILE A 43 44.56 -4.60 -19.38
C ILE A 43 44.56 -3.14 -19.80
N SER A 44 45.49 -2.88 -20.71
CA SER A 44 45.70 -1.66 -21.44
C SER A 44 44.73 -1.54 -22.62
N SER A 45 44.28 -0.30 -22.82
CA SER A 45 43.98 0.34 -24.11
C SER A 45 42.64 0.15 -24.82
N SER A 46 42.11 1.33 -25.16
CA SER A 46 41.42 1.69 -26.42
C SER A 46 39.89 1.56 -26.49
N MET A 47 39.21 2.64 -26.10
CA MET A 47 37.95 3.07 -26.71
C MET A 47 38.25 4.23 -27.67
N PRO A 48 37.91 4.15 -28.96
CA PRO A 48 37.93 5.32 -29.83
C PRO A 48 36.63 6.11 -29.68
N CYS A 49 36.78 7.37 -29.29
CA CYS A 49 35.83 8.43 -29.56
C CYS A 49 35.60 8.57 -31.07
N VAL A 50 34.34 8.53 -31.48
CA VAL A 50 33.84 9.05 -32.75
C VAL A 50 32.61 9.85 -32.34
N GLY A 51 32.50 11.15 -32.50
CA GLY A 51 32.93 11.97 -33.62
C GLY A 51 31.67 12.70 -34.07
N PHE A 52 31.60 14.00 -33.75
CA PHE A 52 30.57 14.93 -34.17
C PHE A 52 30.26 14.79 -35.68
N SER A 53 28.99 14.73 -36.04
CA SER A 53 28.56 15.22 -37.35
C SER A 53 27.19 15.88 -37.24
N GLN A 54 27.22 17.20 -37.35
CA GLN A 54 26.06 18.04 -37.58
C GLN A 54 25.44 17.65 -38.92
N CYS A 55 24.16 17.27 -38.93
CA CYS A 55 23.36 17.25 -40.15
C CYS A 55 22.39 18.42 -40.10
N VAL A 56 22.81 19.49 -40.78
CA VAL A 56 21.99 20.65 -41.14
C VAL A 56 21.04 20.22 -42.25
N CYS A 57 19.74 20.17 -41.99
CA CYS A 57 18.72 20.11 -43.04
C CYS A 57 17.92 21.40 -43.06
N ARG A 58 18.09 22.10 -44.18
CA ARG A 58 17.51 23.39 -44.57
C ARG A 58 15.97 23.37 -44.55
N GLN A 59 15.39 24.43 -44.01
CA GLN A 59 14.04 24.88 -44.32
C GLN A 59 13.96 25.41 -45.77
N PRO A 60 12.85 25.19 -46.50
CA PRO A 60 12.46 26.06 -47.59
C PRO A 60 11.50 27.16 -47.10
N THR A 61 11.90 28.38 -47.39
CA THR A 61 11.16 29.63 -47.31
C THR A 61 9.93 29.63 -48.20
N ARG A 62 8.76 30.05 -47.69
CA ARG A 62 7.79 30.86 -48.46
C ARG A 62 7.09 31.85 -47.53
N ARG A 63 7.40 33.13 -47.73
CA ARG A 63 6.62 34.28 -47.26
C ARG A 63 5.32 34.32 -48.06
N ASN A 64 4.18 34.35 -47.40
CA ASN A 64 2.97 34.97 -47.92
C ASN A 64 2.57 36.07 -46.95
N THR A 65 2.74 37.30 -47.40
CA THR A 65 2.15 38.51 -46.84
C THR A 65 0.64 38.41 -47.00
N MET A 66 -0.10 38.38 -45.89
CA MET A 66 -1.55 38.64 -45.90
C MET A 66 -1.84 39.78 -44.94
N THR A 67 -2.51 40.77 -45.49
CA THR A 67 -2.92 42.05 -44.95
C THR A 67 -3.81 41.90 -43.71
N MET A 68 -3.53 42.67 -42.66
CA MET A 68 -4.45 42.86 -41.54
C MET A 68 -5.72 43.57 -42.05
N SER A 69 -6.88 42.93 -41.86
CA SER A 69 -8.18 43.59 -41.96
C SER A 69 -8.80 43.68 -40.57
N HIS A 70 -9.25 44.89 -40.25
CA HIS A 70 -9.81 45.28 -38.97
C HIS A 70 -11.16 44.61 -38.73
N TRP A 71 -11.31 43.93 -37.59
CA TRP A 71 -12.61 43.43 -37.12
C TRP A 71 -13.29 44.51 -36.27
N ASN A 72 -14.48 44.93 -36.68
CA ASN A 72 -15.30 45.90 -35.97
C ASN A 72 -16.39 45.19 -35.14
N ARG A 73 -16.80 45.80 -34.03
CA ARG A 73 -17.58 45.24 -32.90
C ARG A 73 -19.03 44.80 -33.18
N ARG A 74 -19.41 44.44 -34.42
CA ARG A 74 -20.80 44.09 -34.77
C ARG A 74 -21.04 42.65 -35.24
N ASP A 75 -20.00 41.83 -35.33
CA ASP A 75 -20.13 40.42 -35.79
C ASP A 75 -20.14 39.35 -34.67
N VAL A 76 -20.08 39.75 -33.39
CA VAL A 76 -19.97 38.83 -32.24
C VAL A 76 -21.34 38.43 -31.63
N LEU A 77 -22.47 38.77 -32.26
CA LEU A 77 -23.81 38.59 -31.64
C LEU A 77 -24.81 37.71 -32.42
N ARG A 78 -24.36 36.79 -33.28
CA ARG A 78 -25.28 35.88 -34.01
C ARG A 78 -24.86 34.40 -34.09
N LEU A 79 -24.03 33.91 -33.16
CA LEU A 79 -23.59 32.49 -33.13
C LEU A 79 -23.54 31.93 -31.69
N GLY A 80 -24.60 32.17 -30.90
CA GLY A 80 -24.61 31.82 -29.47
C GLY A 80 -25.96 31.39 -28.91
N GLY A 81 -26.74 30.59 -29.64
CA GLY A 81 -28.09 30.22 -29.21
C GLY A 81 -28.57 28.86 -29.72
N ALA A 82 -27.88 27.77 -29.38
CA ALA A 82 -28.41 26.40 -29.53
C ALA A 82 -27.69 25.31 -28.70
N ALA A 83 -26.93 25.65 -27.65
CA ALA A 83 -26.13 24.66 -26.91
C ALA A 83 -26.32 24.68 -25.37
N ALA A 84 -27.41 25.27 -24.86
CA ALA A 84 -27.60 25.47 -23.41
C ALA A 84 -28.87 24.85 -22.82
N ALA A 85 -29.50 23.86 -23.48
CA ALA A 85 -30.75 23.25 -22.99
C ALA A 85 -30.79 21.71 -23.09
N ALA A 86 -29.67 21.04 -22.82
CA ALA A 86 -29.63 19.57 -22.78
C ALA A 86 -28.87 19.00 -21.56
N TRP A 87 -28.71 19.79 -20.48
CA TRP A 87 -27.98 19.36 -19.28
C TRP A 87 -28.78 19.38 -17.99
N CYS A 88 -30.10 19.14 -18.09
CA CYS A 88 -30.92 18.73 -16.96
C CYS A 88 -31.78 17.55 -17.42
N CYS A 89 -31.81 16.48 -16.63
CA CYS A 89 -32.52 15.20 -16.84
C CYS A 89 -31.74 14.01 -17.42
N ALA A 90 -30.47 13.81 -17.02
CA ALA A 90 -29.81 12.51 -17.10
C ALA A 90 -29.34 12.05 -15.70
N GLY A 91 -30.28 11.99 -14.77
CA GLY A 91 -30.09 11.49 -13.40
C GLY A 91 -31.11 10.41 -13.10
N ALA A 92 -31.08 9.31 -13.85
CA ALA A 92 -31.86 8.11 -13.56
C ALA A 92 -31.07 6.89 -14.04
N GLY A 93 -30.62 6.10 -13.06
CA GLY A 93 -30.06 4.74 -13.16
C GLY A 93 -29.53 4.25 -14.50
N ARG A 94 -28.22 4.41 -14.72
CA ARG A 94 -27.48 3.35 -15.43
C ARG A 94 -27.15 2.27 -14.40
N ALA A 95 -27.84 1.14 -14.49
CA ALA A 95 -27.31 -0.10 -13.93
C ALA A 95 -25.90 -0.27 -14.49
N SER A 96 -24.90 -0.40 -13.61
CA SER A 96 -23.53 -0.60 -14.07
C SER A 96 -23.48 -1.91 -14.85
N GLU A 97 -22.96 -1.85 -16.08
CA GLU A 97 -22.33 -3.02 -16.69
C GLU A 97 -21.42 -3.63 -15.61
N GLY A 98 -21.60 -4.93 -15.35
CA GLY A 98 -21.12 -5.60 -14.13
C GLY A 98 -19.75 -5.09 -13.69
N SER A 99 -19.69 -4.53 -12.47
CA SER A 99 -18.47 -3.93 -11.91
C SER A 99 -17.25 -4.83 -12.15
N SER A 100 -16.20 -4.26 -12.75
CA SER A 100 -14.93 -4.96 -13.01
C SER A 100 -14.15 -5.30 -11.74
N LEU A 101 -14.61 -4.84 -10.57
CA LEU A 101 -13.99 -5.09 -9.27
C LEU A 101 -14.04 -6.59 -8.91
N LYS A 102 -12.92 -7.09 -8.40
CA LYS A 102 -12.76 -8.50 -8.01
C LYS A 102 -12.93 -8.67 -6.51
N ARG A 103 -13.60 -9.74 -6.08
CA ARG A 103 -13.80 -10.07 -4.66
C ARG A 103 -12.70 -11.01 -4.18
N ALA A 104 -12.08 -10.65 -3.07
CA ALA A 104 -11.15 -11.51 -2.37
C ALA A 104 -11.39 -11.51 -0.86
N LEU A 105 -10.86 -12.56 -0.23
CA LEU A 105 -10.79 -12.73 1.21
C LEU A 105 -9.37 -13.19 1.56
N ILE A 106 -8.86 -12.76 2.71
CA ILE A 106 -7.58 -13.25 3.23
C ILE A 106 -7.75 -14.65 3.81
N GLY A 107 -6.82 -15.56 3.51
CA GLY A 107 -6.78 -16.85 4.19
C GLY A 107 -5.60 -17.74 3.78
N LYS A 108 -5.57 -18.95 4.33
CA LYS A 108 -4.58 -19.97 3.98
C LYS A 108 -4.96 -20.59 2.64
N PRO A 109 -4.06 -20.61 1.64
CA PRO A 109 -4.38 -21.16 0.33
C PRO A 109 -4.28 -22.70 0.33
N THR A 110 -5.03 -23.37 1.21
CA THR A 110 -5.22 -24.83 1.14
C THR A 110 -6.32 -25.17 0.14
N LYS A 111 -6.32 -26.41 -0.34
CA LYS A 111 -7.35 -26.88 -1.28
C LYS A 111 -8.76 -26.71 -0.70
N GLU A 112 -8.95 -27.07 0.56
CA GLU A 112 -10.25 -27.00 1.25
C GLU A 112 -10.73 -25.55 1.41
N TYR A 113 -9.81 -24.62 1.70
CA TYR A 113 -10.15 -23.20 1.78
C TYR A 113 -10.54 -22.64 0.41
N LEU A 114 -9.79 -22.98 -0.64
CA LEU A 114 -10.06 -22.56 -2.01
C LEU A 114 -11.41 -23.09 -2.52
N GLU A 115 -11.76 -24.34 -2.21
CA GLU A 115 -13.06 -24.93 -2.56
C GLU A 115 -14.22 -24.16 -1.91
N ARG A 116 -14.10 -23.84 -0.62
CA ARG A 116 -15.10 -23.05 0.11
C ARG A 116 -15.19 -21.62 -0.41
N LEU A 117 -14.05 -21.00 -0.70
CA LEU A 117 -13.96 -19.65 -1.25
C LEU A 117 -14.63 -19.58 -2.63
N LYS A 118 -14.41 -20.59 -3.48
CA LYS A 118 -15.08 -20.74 -4.77
C LYS A 118 -16.58 -20.93 -4.61
N ALA A 119 -17.00 -21.81 -3.71
CA ALA A 119 -18.41 -22.08 -3.43
C ALA A 119 -19.15 -20.83 -2.92
N ALA A 120 -18.48 -20.00 -2.12
CA ALA A 120 -18.98 -18.70 -1.67
C ALA A 120 -18.97 -17.63 -2.77
N GLY A 121 -18.41 -17.90 -3.96
CA GLY A 121 -18.49 -17.02 -5.13
C GLY A 121 -17.46 -15.88 -5.15
N PHE A 122 -16.33 -16.02 -4.48
CA PHE A 122 -15.20 -15.08 -4.61
C PHE A 122 -14.41 -15.31 -5.91
N ASP A 123 -13.73 -14.26 -6.39
CA ASP A 123 -12.86 -14.32 -7.58
C ASP A 123 -11.46 -14.85 -7.26
N GLY A 124 -11.05 -14.76 -6.00
CA GLY A 124 -9.70 -15.11 -5.55
C GLY A 124 -9.44 -14.75 -4.11
N MET A 125 -8.17 -14.72 -3.73
CA MET A 125 -7.73 -14.44 -2.35
C MET A 125 -6.41 -13.69 -2.29
N GLU A 126 -6.15 -13.14 -1.12
CA GLU A 126 -4.81 -12.79 -0.68
C GLU A 126 -4.29 -13.86 0.28
N SER A 127 -3.01 -14.21 0.14
CA SER A 127 -2.41 -15.23 0.97
C SER A 127 -2.14 -14.71 2.39
N GLU A 128 -2.60 -15.43 3.40
CA GLU A 128 -2.30 -15.15 4.80
C GLU A 128 -0.87 -15.52 5.21
N TRP A 129 -0.04 -16.05 4.29
CA TRP A 129 1.35 -16.42 4.57
C TRP A 129 2.23 -15.19 4.82
N ARG A 130 2.03 -14.59 5.98
CA ARG A 130 2.70 -13.36 6.43
C ARG A 130 4.20 -13.56 6.48
N ASN A 131 4.91 -12.60 5.89
CA ASN A 131 6.37 -12.52 5.86
C ASN A 131 7.01 -13.75 5.19
N TRP A 132 6.29 -14.33 4.22
CA TRP A 132 6.74 -15.44 3.39
C TRP A 132 7.35 -16.63 4.15
N LYS A 133 6.46 -17.49 4.67
CA LYS A 133 6.84 -18.74 5.35
C LYS A 133 6.67 -20.04 4.56
N PRO A 134 6.04 -20.12 3.37
CA PRO A 134 5.85 -21.40 2.68
C PRO A 134 7.13 -21.85 1.99
N SER A 135 7.23 -23.15 1.68
CA SER A 135 8.23 -23.63 0.71
C SER A 135 7.81 -23.26 -0.72
N ALA A 136 8.76 -23.25 -1.66
CA ALA A 136 8.46 -23.04 -3.07
C ALA A 136 7.50 -24.10 -3.63
N ALA A 137 7.59 -25.34 -3.14
CA ALA A 137 6.69 -26.42 -3.53
C ALA A 137 5.26 -26.19 -3.03
N ASP A 138 5.09 -25.77 -1.77
CA ASP A 138 3.78 -25.43 -1.22
C ASP A 138 3.14 -24.27 -1.97
N ALA A 139 3.93 -23.25 -2.30
CA ALA A 139 3.47 -22.11 -3.09
C ALA A 139 3.03 -22.51 -4.51
N ALA A 140 3.82 -23.34 -5.19
CA ALA A 140 3.46 -23.84 -6.52
C ALA A 140 2.20 -24.71 -6.49
N ALA A 141 2.05 -25.56 -5.47
CA ALA A 141 0.86 -26.39 -5.27
C ALA A 141 -0.39 -25.53 -4.98
N ALA A 142 -0.26 -24.51 -4.12
CA ALA A 142 -1.33 -23.57 -3.83
C ALA A 142 -1.79 -22.79 -5.08
N LYS A 143 -0.84 -22.32 -5.90
CA LYS A 143 -1.13 -21.69 -7.19
C LYS A 143 -1.90 -22.63 -8.11
N ALA A 144 -1.38 -23.84 -8.33
CA ALA A 144 -2.02 -24.81 -9.23
C ALA A 144 -3.44 -25.18 -8.77
N ALA A 145 -3.64 -25.34 -7.46
CA ALA A 145 -4.96 -25.57 -6.88
C ALA A 145 -5.91 -24.41 -7.17
N ALA A 146 -5.50 -23.17 -6.90
CA ALA A 146 -6.31 -21.98 -7.16
C ALA A 146 -6.67 -21.86 -8.65
N GLU A 147 -5.70 -22.00 -9.55
CA GLU A 147 -5.89 -21.91 -11.00
C GLU A 147 -6.84 -23.00 -11.51
N SER A 148 -6.75 -24.24 -10.99
CA SER A 148 -7.66 -25.34 -11.36
C SER A 148 -9.13 -25.06 -11.02
N MET A 149 -9.38 -24.16 -10.06
CA MET A 149 -10.72 -23.74 -9.62
C MET A 149 -11.16 -22.40 -10.26
N GLY A 150 -10.32 -21.84 -11.14
CA GLY A 150 -10.51 -20.52 -11.74
C GLY A 150 -10.44 -19.39 -10.70
N LEU A 151 -9.66 -19.57 -9.63
CA LEU A 151 -9.35 -18.57 -8.62
C LEU A 151 -7.95 -17.99 -8.85
N ARG A 152 -7.69 -16.81 -8.30
CA ARG A 152 -6.35 -16.21 -8.29
C ARG A 152 -5.89 -15.88 -6.88
N ILE A 153 -4.63 -16.17 -6.57
CA ILE A 153 -3.94 -15.63 -5.40
C ILE A 153 -3.26 -14.34 -5.86
N HIS A 154 -3.83 -13.18 -5.48
CA HIS A 154 -3.46 -11.91 -6.11
C HIS A 154 -2.40 -11.11 -5.33
N SER A 155 -2.11 -11.48 -4.09
CA SER A 155 -1.20 -10.76 -3.20
C SER A 155 -0.63 -11.67 -2.10
N VAL A 156 0.52 -11.26 -1.56
CA VAL A 156 1.15 -11.79 -0.34
C VAL A 156 1.32 -10.66 0.67
N LEU A 157 1.20 -10.98 1.95
CA LEU A 157 1.34 -10.03 3.05
C LEU A 157 2.77 -10.02 3.62
N PHE A 158 3.41 -8.86 3.67
CA PHE A 158 4.63 -8.62 4.44
C PHE A 158 4.43 -7.46 5.42
N GLY A 159 4.10 -7.79 6.66
CA GLY A 159 3.85 -6.82 7.71
C GLY A 159 5.07 -6.64 8.62
N TRP A 160 5.23 -5.41 9.11
CA TRP A 160 6.12 -5.08 10.21
C TRP A 160 7.62 -5.31 9.92
N ALA A 161 8.08 -4.92 8.74
CA ALA A 161 9.51 -4.73 8.54
C ALA A 161 10.02 -3.65 9.52
N ASN A 162 11.28 -3.78 9.92
CA ASN A 162 11.96 -2.95 10.89
C ASN A 162 13.15 -2.25 10.22
N PHE A 163 12.97 -1.66 9.03
CA PHE A 163 14.06 -0.98 8.34
C PHE A 163 14.67 0.17 9.15
N ASN A 164 13.93 0.73 10.11
CA ASN A 164 14.43 1.76 11.02
C ASN A 164 15.33 1.24 12.15
N LYS A 165 15.58 -0.08 12.21
CA LYS A 165 16.48 -0.76 13.15
C LYS A 165 17.67 -1.35 12.40
N ALA A 166 18.87 -0.88 12.75
CA ALA A 166 20.10 -1.26 12.06
C ALA A 166 20.35 -2.79 12.12
N GLU A 167 20.05 -3.41 13.25
CA GLU A 167 20.22 -4.84 13.49
C GLU A 167 19.27 -5.73 12.67
N SER A 168 18.17 -5.17 12.16
CA SER A 168 17.16 -5.90 11.37
C SER A 168 17.26 -5.61 9.88
N PHE A 169 17.84 -4.47 9.48
CA PHE A 169 17.80 -3.95 8.10
C PHE A 169 18.18 -5.00 7.05
N ASP A 170 19.36 -5.61 7.15
CA ASP A 170 19.82 -6.56 6.14
C ASP A 170 19.00 -7.87 6.12
N ALA A 171 18.48 -8.29 7.28
CA ALA A 171 17.61 -9.46 7.36
C ALA A 171 16.26 -9.17 6.69
N ASP A 172 15.64 -8.03 7.01
CA ASP A 172 14.37 -7.63 6.41
C ASP A 172 14.48 -7.44 4.89
N ILE A 173 15.60 -6.89 4.37
CA ILE A 173 15.82 -6.80 2.92
C ILE A 173 15.84 -8.18 2.28
N ARG A 174 16.52 -9.17 2.89
CA ARG A 174 16.54 -10.54 2.38
C ARG A 174 15.16 -11.19 2.43
N ASP A 175 14.43 -11.01 3.53
CA ASP A 175 13.13 -11.62 3.75
C ASP A 175 12.07 -11.03 2.81
N VAL A 176 12.08 -9.70 2.60
CA VAL A 176 11.19 -9.05 1.63
C VAL A 176 11.54 -9.47 0.20
N THR A 177 12.84 -9.62 -0.13
CA THR A 177 13.26 -10.16 -1.43
C THR A 177 12.75 -11.59 -1.64
N ALA A 178 12.84 -12.44 -0.62
CA ALA A 178 12.29 -13.79 -0.67
C ALA A 178 10.76 -13.77 -0.87
N ALA A 179 10.06 -12.86 -0.19
CA ALA A 179 8.62 -12.68 -0.33
C ALA A 179 8.20 -12.19 -1.73
N LEU A 180 8.96 -11.30 -2.36
CA LEU A 180 8.73 -10.86 -3.75
C LEU A 180 8.86 -12.04 -4.73
N ASN A 181 9.92 -12.83 -4.60
CA ASN A 181 10.10 -14.04 -5.42
C ASN A 181 8.98 -15.05 -5.15
N GLY A 182 8.57 -15.19 -3.90
CA GLY A 182 7.47 -16.05 -3.49
C GLY A 182 6.12 -15.66 -4.06
N ALA A 183 5.81 -14.35 -4.06
CA ALA A 183 4.62 -13.81 -4.69
C ALA A 183 4.59 -14.13 -6.20
N ALA A 184 5.74 -14.03 -6.88
CA ALA A 184 5.84 -14.43 -8.28
C ALA A 184 5.56 -15.94 -8.50
N VAL A 185 6.08 -16.81 -7.63
CA VAL A 185 5.78 -18.25 -7.66
C VAL A 185 4.28 -18.52 -7.49
N LEU A 186 3.60 -17.75 -6.63
CA LEU A 186 2.14 -17.82 -6.44
C LEU A 186 1.33 -17.25 -7.61
N GLY A 187 1.95 -16.53 -8.55
CA GLY A 187 1.23 -15.79 -9.60
C GLY A 187 0.56 -14.49 -9.11
N ALA A 188 0.92 -14.05 -7.90
CA ALA A 188 0.53 -12.76 -7.37
C ALA A 188 1.29 -11.64 -8.10
N ASP A 189 0.63 -10.49 -8.27
CA ASP A 189 1.22 -9.31 -8.93
C ASP A 189 1.54 -8.17 -7.94
N ALA A 190 1.27 -8.38 -6.66
CA ALA A 190 1.61 -7.44 -5.58
C ALA A 190 2.12 -8.17 -4.34
N LEU A 191 3.03 -7.51 -3.63
CA LEU A 191 3.42 -7.80 -2.26
C LEU A 191 2.99 -6.60 -1.41
N LEU A 192 2.07 -6.80 -0.48
CA LEU A 192 1.79 -5.80 0.54
C LEU A 192 3.01 -5.65 1.44
N LEU A 193 3.44 -4.41 1.70
CA LEU A 193 4.58 -4.11 2.56
C LEU A 193 4.24 -3.01 3.59
N VAL A 194 4.48 -3.31 4.87
CA VAL A 194 4.55 -2.31 5.94
C VAL A 194 6.02 -2.12 6.33
N PRO A 195 6.67 -1.02 5.91
CA PRO A 195 8.14 -0.90 5.91
C PRO A 195 8.76 -0.59 7.27
N CYS A 196 8.04 0.08 8.17
CA CYS A 196 8.55 0.51 9.47
C CYS A 196 7.41 0.66 10.48
N ARG A 197 7.78 0.75 11.77
CA ARG A 197 6.91 1.15 12.87
C ARG A 197 7.69 1.98 13.90
N ILE A 198 7.01 2.95 14.51
CA ILE A 198 7.53 3.71 15.65
C ILE A 198 6.55 3.66 16.84
N GLY A 199 7.06 3.87 18.04
CA GLY A 199 6.27 3.91 19.27
C GLY A 199 7.14 4.23 20.49
N GLY A 200 6.48 4.52 21.62
CA GLY A 200 7.15 4.85 22.88
C GLY A 200 7.46 6.34 23.08
N MET A 201 7.20 7.18 22.07
CA MET A 201 7.29 8.63 22.15
C MET A 201 5.91 9.26 22.33
N LYS A 202 5.87 10.51 22.82
CA LYS A 202 4.66 11.32 22.87
C LYS A 202 4.18 11.63 21.45
N MET A 203 2.90 11.41 21.19
CA MET A 203 2.26 11.65 19.90
C MET A 203 1.03 12.56 20.06
N PRO A 204 0.67 13.32 19.04
CA PRO A 204 -0.66 13.94 18.98
C PRO A 204 -1.75 12.87 19.02
N GLU A 205 -2.91 13.23 19.56
CA GLU A 205 -4.09 12.40 19.39
C GLU A 205 -4.52 12.38 17.92
N ALA A 206 -5.27 11.34 17.52
CA ALA A 206 -5.61 11.12 16.11
C ALA A 206 -6.32 12.32 15.45
N TRP A 207 -7.16 13.02 16.22
CA TRP A 207 -7.92 14.20 15.79
C TRP A 207 -7.12 15.52 15.86
N ASP A 208 -5.97 15.55 16.54
CA ASP A 208 -5.13 16.75 16.68
C ASP A 208 -4.07 16.87 15.57
N PHE A 209 -3.85 15.81 14.79
CA PHE A 209 -2.89 15.82 13.69
C PHE A 209 -3.25 16.86 12.62
N ASP A 210 -2.34 17.82 12.45
CA ASP A 210 -2.33 18.83 11.39
C ASP A 210 -0.91 18.89 10.82
N ILE A 211 -0.69 18.14 9.74
CA ILE A 211 0.64 17.80 9.24
C ILE A 211 1.10 18.77 8.15
N GLU A 212 2.31 19.30 8.29
CA GLU A 212 3.11 19.88 7.20
C GLU A 212 4.41 19.08 7.06
N PHE A 213 4.89 18.96 5.84
CA PHE A 213 6.11 18.24 5.52
C PHE A 213 6.87 18.93 4.37
N ASP A 214 8.18 18.72 4.34
CA ASP A 214 9.04 19.12 3.23
C ASP A 214 8.81 18.20 2.02
N GLU A 215 8.44 18.74 0.87
CA GLU A 215 8.12 17.94 -0.32
C GLU A 215 9.34 17.29 -1.00
N LYS A 216 10.57 17.65 -0.63
CA LYS A 216 11.78 17.02 -1.21
C LYS A 216 12.18 15.79 -0.42
N THR A 217 12.02 15.83 0.90
CA THR A 217 12.44 14.75 1.80
C THR A 217 11.28 13.91 2.31
N GLY A 218 10.06 14.45 2.32
CA GLY A 218 8.90 13.87 2.98
C GLY A 218 8.95 14.00 4.51
N HIS A 219 9.89 14.78 5.04
CA HIS A 219 10.08 14.98 6.49
C HIS A 219 9.02 15.90 7.05
N LEU A 220 8.42 15.51 8.17
CA LEU A 220 7.49 16.36 8.91
C LEU A 220 8.22 17.58 9.45
N THR A 221 7.60 18.74 9.25
CA THR A 221 8.00 20.02 9.85
C THR A 221 7.02 20.46 10.93
N ARG A 222 5.79 19.93 10.87
CA ARG A 222 4.70 20.21 11.81
C ARG A 222 3.75 19.03 11.91
N VAL A 223 3.24 18.74 13.10
CA VAL A 223 2.27 17.66 13.36
C VAL A 223 1.01 18.12 14.07
N VAL A 224 1.02 19.30 14.69
CA VAL A 224 -0.16 19.97 15.28
C VAL A 224 -0.16 21.47 14.96
N LYS A 225 -1.29 22.14 15.16
CA LYS A 225 -1.33 23.62 15.19
C LYS A 225 -0.65 24.13 16.47
N GLY A 226 0.20 25.15 16.34
CA GLY A 226 0.89 25.77 17.47
C GLY A 226 2.18 25.05 17.86
N ASP A 227 2.37 24.80 19.17
CA ASP A 227 3.63 24.29 19.70
C ASP A 227 3.85 22.80 19.38
N ASN A 228 4.92 22.52 18.64
CA ASN A 228 5.34 21.17 18.26
C ASN A 228 6.50 20.65 19.12
N SER A 229 7.04 21.45 20.04
CA SER A 229 8.11 21.03 20.96
C SER A 229 7.80 19.75 21.74
N PRO A 230 6.54 19.47 22.17
CA PRO A 230 6.24 18.22 22.88
C PRO A 230 6.31 16.97 22.01
N TYR A 231 6.38 17.12 20.69
CA TYR A 231 6.37 16.04 19.70
C TYR A 231 7.69 15.95 18.92
N ALA A 232 8.76 16.62 19.39
CA ALA A 232 10.06 16.64 18.72
C ALA A 232 10.61 15.21 18.49
N ASP A 233 10.50 14.33 19.48
CA ASP A 233 10.95 12.93 19.36
C ASP A 233 10.12 12.15 18.34
N TYR A 234 8.81 12.43 18.23
CA TYR A 234 7.95 11.83 17.22
C TYR A 234 8.34 12.29 15.82
N ILE A 235 8.56 13.59 15.62
CA ILE A 235 9.00 14.16 14.33
C ILE A 235 10.34 13.55 13.94
N ALA A 236 11.31 13.50 14.85
CA ALA A 236 12.63 12.92 14.59
C ALA A 236 12.55 11.42 14.24
N ALA A 237 11.79 10.64 15.00
CA ALA A 237 11.61 9.21 14.74
C ALA A 237 10.85 8.94 13.44
N HIS A 238 9.86 9.77 13.10
CA HIS A 238 9.13 9.70 11.84
C HIS A 238 10.06 9.99 10.66
N ASN A 239 10.78 11.11 10.70
CA ASN A 239 11.69 11.53 9.62
C ASN A 239 12.80 10.51 9.37
N LYS A 240 13.42 9.98 10.45
CA LYS A 240 14.38 8.88 10.33
C LYS A 240 13.74 7.64 9.67
N SER A 241 12.52 7.29 10.06
CA SER A 241 11.82 6.13 9.48
C SER A 241 11.42 6.34 8.02
N VAL A 242 11.18 7.59 7.59
CA VAL A 242 10.99 7.95 6.17
C VAL A 242 12.27 7.66 5.39
N ASP A 243 13.42 8.12 5.89
CA ASP A 243 14.72 7.90 5.23
C ASP A 243 15.07 6.41 5.14
N ASP A 244 14.92 5.67 6.24
CA ASP A 244 15.23 4.25 6.29
C ASP A 244 14.29 3.42 5.43
N SER A 245 12.98 3.73 5.45
CA SER A 245 12.00 3.07 4.59
C SER A 245 12.27 3.36 3.11
N ARG A 246 12.63 4.61 2.78
CA ARG A 246 12.97 5.00 1.41
C ARG A 246 14.19 4.23 0.92
N ARG A 247 15.29 4.24 1.69
CA ARG A 247 16.51 3.49 1.38
C ARG A 247 16.22 2.00 1.16
N ALA A 248 15.44 1.39 2.05
CA ALA A 248 15.12 -0.03 1.94
C ALA A 248 14.29 -0.36 0.70
N VAL A 249 13.22 0.41 0.44
CA VAL A 249 12.36 0.19 -0.71
C VAL A 249 13.12 0.44 -2.02
N GLU A 250 13.98 1.47 -2.09
CA GLU A 250 14.85 1.71 -3.25
C GLU A 250 15.77 0.51 -3.55
N LEU A 251 16.32 -0.15 -2.52
CA LEU A 251 17.12 -1.37 -2.67
C LEU A 251 16.29 -2.59 -3.13
N LEU A 252 14.98 -2.61 -2.84
CA LEU A 252 14.08 -3.71 -3.19
C LEU A 252 13.47 -3.57 -4.60
N ILE A 253 13.49 -2.38 -5.20
CA ILE A 253 12.93 -2.13 -6.55
C ILE A 253 13.47 -3.11 -7.61
N PRO A 254 14.79 -3.39 -7.70
CA PRO A 254 15.30 -4.35 -8.68
C PRO A 254 14.76 -5.77 -8.50
N ALA A 255 14.54 -6.20 -7.25
CA ALA A 255 13.95 -7.50 -6.95
C ALA A 255 12.48 -7.55 -7.35
N ALA A 256 11.74 -6.46 -7.09
CA ALA A 256 10.34 -6.32 -7.50
C ALA A 256 10.17 -6.36 -9.02
N GLU A 257 11.04 -5.66 -9.75
CA GLU A 257 11.09 -5.68 -11.21
C GLU A 257 11.37 -7.08 -11.76
N LYS A 258 12.41 -7.75 -11.24
CA LYS A 258 12.77 -9.12 -11.65
C LYS A 258 11.64 -10.12 -11.38
N ALA A 259 10.94 -9.96 -10.25
CA ALA A 259 9.82 -10.81 -9.88
C ALA A 259 8.54 -10.49 -10.67
N GLY A 260 8.44 -9.30 -11.28
CA GLY A 260 7.20 -8.82 -11.89
C GLY A 260 6.12 -8.51 -10.85
N VAL A 261 6.51 -8.19 -9.62
CA VAL A 261 5.61 -8.00 -8.46
C VAL A 261 5.73 -6.56 -7.96
N VAL A 262 4.61 -5.88 -7.76
CA VAL A 262 4.58 -4.52 -7.21
C VAL A 262 4.76 -4.55 -5.69
N ILE A 263 5.66 -3.72 -5.16
CA ILE A 263 5.71 -3.39 -3.73
C ILE A 263 4.56 -2.43 -3.44
N ALA A 264 3.54 -2.92 -2.73
CA ALA A 264 2.35 -2.17 -2.42
C ALA A 264 2.39 -1.73 -0.95
N LEU A 265 2.72 -0.47 -0.70
CA LEU A 265 2.86 0.12 0.64
C LEU A 265 1.48 0.31 1.27
N GLU A 266 1.32 -0.12 2.53
CA GLU A 266 0.02 -0.07 3.22
C GLU A 266 -0.06 1.02 4.30
N ASN A 267 -1.22 1.68 4.41
CA ASN A 267 -1.55 2.55 5.52
C ASN A 267 -2.07 1.73 6.72
N VAL A 268 -1.27 1.64 7.77
CA VAL A 268 -1.59 0.85 8.97
C VAL A 268 -1.31 1.64 10.25
N TRP A 269 -1.62 1.05 11.41
CA TRP A 269 -1.38 1.68 12.72
C TRP A 269 0.09 1.53 13.17
N ASN A 270 1.02 1.91 12.30
CA ASN A 270 2.46 1.92 12.56
C ASN A 270 3.00 3.29 13.03
N ASN A 271 2.09 4.25 13.25
CA ASN A 271 2.36 5.64 13.65
C ASN A 271 3.11 6.49 12.62
N LEU A 272 3.26 5.98 11.40
CA LEU A 272 3.87 6.67 10.26
C LEU A 272 2.78 7.01 9.24
N TRP A 273 2.99 8.10 8.50
CA TRP A 273 2.12 8.56 7.41
C TRP A 273 0.61 8.54 7.73
N VAL A 274 0.21 9.07 8.89
CA VAL A 274 -1.15 8.92 9.43
C VAL A 274 -2.23 9.77 8.74
N LYS A 275 -1.88 10.55 7.71
CA LYS A 275 -2.80 11.40 6.96
C LYS A 275 -2.65 11.19 5.44
N PRO A 276 -3.72 11.42 4.65
CA PRO A 276 -3.74 11.16 3.20
C PRO A 276 -2.58 11.78 2.43
N ALA A 277 -2.33 13.09 2.63
CA ALA A 277 -1.39 13.85 1.81
C ALA A 277 0.06 13.35 1.97
N VAL A 278 0.49 13.11 3.22
CA VAL A 278 1.86 12.68 3.53
C VAL A 278 2.12 11.23 3.09
N PHE A 279 1.13 10.33 3.21
CA PHE A 279 1.26 8.97 2.72
C PHE A 279 1.31 8.92 1.19
N ALA A 280 0.40 9.63 0.53
CA ALA A 280 0.38 9.72 -0.92
C ALA A 280 1.66 10.36 -1.47
N HIS A 281 2.23 11.33 -0.76
CA HIS A 281 3.55 11.88 -1.08
C HIS A 281 4.65 10.82 -0.98
N PHE A 282 4.71 10.08 0.14
CA PHE A 282 5.71 9.03 0.35
C PHE A 282 5.70 7.98 -0.76
N VAL A 283 4.53 7.50 -1.18
CA VAL A 283 4.42 6.54 -2.28
C VAL A 283 4.89 7.16 -3.62
N ARG A 284 4.53 8.42 -3.92
CA ARG A 284 4.97 9.11 -5.16
C ARG A 284 6.48 9.34 -5.23
N MET A 285 7.16 9.54 -4.10
CA MET A 285 8.59 9.89 -4.08
C MET A 285 9.48 8.86 -4.79
N PHE A 286 9.10 7.58 -4.78
CA PHE A 286 9.87 6.51 -5.43
C PHE A 286 9.91 6.61 -6.95
N LYS A 287 8.94 7.31 -7.58
CA LYS A 287 8.84 7.50 -9.04
C LYS A 287 9.03 6.19 -9.83
N SER A 288 8.52 5.09 -9.28
CA SER A 288 8.69 3.73 -9.83
C SER A 288 7.34 3.06 -10.00
N ARG A 289 7.12 2.41 -11.15
CA ARG A 289 5.92 1.58 -11.38
C ARG A 289 5.83 0.37 -10.45
N TRP A 290 6.95 0.00 -9.85
CA TRP A 290 7.07 -1.15 -8.94
C TRP A 290 6.79 -0.77 -7.48
N VAL A 291 6.54 0.52 -7.18
CA VAL A 291 6.14 0.97 -5.85
C VAL A 291 4.81 1.70 -5.95
N LYS A 292 3.80 1.17 -5.28
CA LYS A 292 2.41 1.65 -5.33
C LYS A 292 1.77 1.54 -3.95
N ALA A 293 0.50 1.91 -3.84
CA ALA A 293 -0.26 1.84 -2.60
C ALA A 293 -1.17 0.61 -2.54
N TYR A 294 -1.15 -0.07 -1.39
CA TYR A 294 -2.19 -0.97 -0.94
C TYR A 294 -3.03 -0.19 0.08
N PHE A 295 -4.21 0.29 -0.31
CA PHE A 295 -4.99 1.14 0.60
C PHE A 295 -5.97 0.31 1.43
N ASP A 296 -5.78 0.29 2.75
CA ASP A 296 -6.77 -0.19 3.70
C ASP A 296 -7.72 0.94 4.08
N ILE A 297 -8.96 0.78 3.63
CA ILE A 297 -10.07 1.73 3.77
C ILE A 297 -10.45 1.93 5.24
N GLY A 298 -10.35 0.90 6.08
CA GLY A 298 -10.83 0.90 7.45
C GLY A 298 -9.81 1.34 8.49
N ASN A 299 -8.50 1.25 8.22
CA ASN A 299 -7.49 1.54 9.23
C ASN A 299 -7.51 3.00 9.72
N HIS A 300 -7.35 3.97 8.84
CA HIS A 300 -7.12 5.37 9.23
C HIS A 300 -8.38 6.23 9.32
N VAL A 301 -9.56 5.60 9.48
CA VAL A 301 -10.86 6.30 9.64
C VAL A 301 -10.84 7.30 10.80
N LYS A 302 -10.14 6.97 11.90
CA LYS A 302 -9.98 7.89 13.05
C LYS A 302 -9.08 9.11 12.76
N TYR A 303 -8.29 9.08 11.69
CA TYR A 303 -7.40 10.18 11.31
C TYR A 303 -8.02 11.03 10.20
N ALA A 304 -8.60 10.42 9.18
CA ALA A 304 -9.28 11.12 8.08
C ALA A 304 -10.30 10.21 7.40
N PRO A 305 -11.37 10.77 6.80
CA PRO A 305 -12.35 10.01 6.05
C PRO A 305 -11.74 9.26 4.85
N PRO A 306 -12.15 8.02 4.55
CA PRO A 306 -11.55 7.22 3.48
C PRO A 306 -11.59 7.85 2.06
N GLN A 307 -12.61 8.66 1.76
CA GLN A 307 -12.71 9.40 0.50
C GLN A 307 -11.55 10.36 0.28
N GLU A 308 -10.98 10.95 1.34
CA GLU A 308 -9.83 11.84 1.21
C GLU A 308 -8.56 11.05 0.84
N TRP A 309 -8.41 9.85 1.40
CA TRP A 309 -7.34 8.92 1.03
C TRP A 309 -7.44 8.48 -0.42
N LEU A 310 -8.62 8.07 -0.89
CA LEU A 310 -8.85 7.67 -2.27
C LEU A 310 -8.47 8.80 -3.24
N ARG A 311 -8.88 10.04 -2.96
CA ARG A 311 -8.53 11.21 -3.78
C ARG A 311 -7.04 11.54 -3.74
N ALA A 312 -6.40 11.46 -2.58
CA ALA A 312 -4.98 11.77 -2.43
C ALA A 312 -4.07 10.74 -3.12
N LEU A 313 -4.45 9.47 -3.05
CA LEU A 313 -3.70 8.36 -3.63
C LEU A 313 -3.96 8.20 -5.13
N GLY A 314 -5.23 8.27 -5.57
CA GLY A 314 -5.61 8.19 -6.98
C GLY A 314 -5.08 6.94 -7.69
N ASP A 315 -4.36 7.15 -8.79
CA ASP A 315 -3.78 6.12 -9.66
C ASP A 315 -2.58 5.35 -9.04
N GLN A 316 -2.21 5.70 -7.81
CA GLN A 316 -1.22 4.95 -7.04
C GLN A 316 -1.79 3.68 -6.43
N ILE A 317 -3.13 3.55 -6.32
CA ILE A 317 -3.77 2.40 -5.71
C ILE A 317 -3.71 1.20 -6.67
N VAL A 318 -3.11 0.10 -6.21
CA VAL A 318 -3.10 -1.18 -6.96
C VAL A 318 -3.95 -2.26 -6.30
N LYS A 319 -4.21 -2.14 -4.99
CA LYS A 319 -5.02 -3.07 -4.20
C LYS A 319 -5.78 -2.30 -3.11
N LEU A 320 -6.93 -2.84 -2.71
CA LEU A 320 -7.76 -2.28 -1.65
C LEU A 320 -8.08 -3.35 -0.61
N HIS A 321 -7.83 -3.06 0.66
CA HIS A 321 -8.44 -3.80 1.76
C HIS A 321 -9.79 -3.18 2.12
N VAL A 322 -10.79 -4.05 2.26
CA VAL A 322 -12.14 -3.70 2.70
C VAL A 322 -12.27 -4.10 4.15
N LYS A 323 -12.20 -3.09 5.01
CA LYS A 323 -12.25 -3.17 6.46
C LYS A 323 -13.08 -2.02 6.99
N ASP A 324 -13.66 -2.17 8.18
CA ASP A 324 -14.52 -1.14 8.74
C ASP A 324 -14.15 -0.82 10.19
N PHE A 325 -14.40 0.43 10.54
CA PHE A 325 -14.08 1.01 11.82
C PHE A 325 -15.26 1.87 12.26
N LYS A 326 -15.81 1.55 13.43
CA LYS A 326 -16.87 2.32 14.06
C LYS A 326 -16.25 3.40 14.92
N LEU A 327 -16.45 4.66 14.52
CA LEU A 327 -16.09 5.82 15.33
C LEU A 327 -16.97 5.87 16.58
N ASN A 328 -16.42 6.43 17.66
CA ASN A 328 -17.21 6.82 18.82
C ASN A 328 -18.16 7.97 18.46
N ASP A 329 -19.18 8.20 19.30
CA ASP A 329 -20.21 9.24 19.05
C ASP A 329 -19.63 10.66 18.96
N ASP A 330 -18.49 10.92 19.62
CA ASP A 330 -17.74 12.18 19.56
C ASP A 330 -16.78 12.27 18.37
N GLY A 331 -16.74 11.25 17.52
CA GLY A 331 -15.83 11.13 16.37
C GLY A 331 -14.38 10.83 16.75
N LYS A 332 -14.07 10.60 18.04
CA LYS A 332 -12.70 10.45 18.54
C LYS A 332 -12.39 9.02 18.90
N GLY A 333 -11.53 8.39 18.10
CA GLY A 333 -11.21 6.97 18.26
C GLY A 333 -12.40 6.07 17.92
N GLY A 334 -12.40 4.84 18.42
CA GLY A 334 -13.41 3.86 18.07
C GLY A 334 -12.88 2.43 18.08
N LYS A 335 -13.54 1.54 17.34
CA LYS A 335 -13.17 0.11 17.26
C LYS A 335 -13.38 -0.47 15.88
N PHE A 336 -12.58 -1.47 15.54
CA PHE A 336 -12.81 -2.28 14.34
C PHE A 336 -14.06 -3.13 14.50
N VAL A 337 -14.80 -3.27 13.41
CA VAL A 337 -16.05 -4.04 13.32
C VAL A 337 -16.11 -4.74 11.97
N ASN A 338 -17.09 -5.61 11.79
CA ASN A 338 -17.35 -6.22 10.50
C ASN A 338 -17.72 -5.16 9.45
N ILE A 339 -17.41 -5.45 8.18
CA ILE A 339 -17.70 -4.54 7.08
C ILE A 339 -19.19 -4.16 7.05
N ARG A 340 -19.48 -2.87 6.82
CA ARG A 340 -20.83 -2.27 6.86
C ARG A 340 -21.47 -2.14 8.26
N ASP A 341 -20.79 -2.52 9.34
CA ASP A 341 -21.25 -2.25 10.71
C ASP A 341 -20.58 -1.01 11.34
N GLY A 342 -19.65 -0.38 10.61
CA GLY A 342 -18.87 0.75 11.11
C GLY A 342 -19.29 2.10 10.54
N SER A 343 -18.35 3.02 10.51
CA SER A 343 -18.58 4.42 10.16
C SER A 343 -18.08 4.78 8.75
N VAL A 344 -17.57 3.81 8.00
CA VAL A 344 -17.19 4.02 6.59
C VAL A 344 -18.44 4.26 5.76
N ASP A 345 -18.50 5.40 5.06
CA ASP A 345 -19.53 5.70 4.06
C ASP A 345 -19.25 4.91 2.77
N TRP A 346 -19.69 3.65 2.75
CA TRP A 346 -19.47 2.73 1.63
C TRP A 346 -20.04 3.22 0.30
N PRO A 347 -21.25 3.82 0.21
CA PRO A 347 -21.73 4.45 -1.01
C PRO A 347 -20.79 5.54 -1.54
N LEU A 348 -20.28 6.42 -0.68
CA LEU A 348 -19.32 7.44 -1.09
C LEU A 348 -17.97 6.83 -1.49
N VAL A 349 -17.43 5.90 -0.70
CA VAL A 349 -16.21 5.17 -1.03
C VAL A 349 -16.31 4.51 -2.40
N ARG A 350 -17.44 3.85 -2.70
CA ARG A 350 -17.67 3.21 -3.99
C ARG A 350 -17.65 4.23 -5.14
N ARG A 351 -18.27 5.41 -4.97
CA ARG A 351 -18.20 6.49 -5.98
C ARG A 351 -16.78 6.99 -6.20
N GLU A 352 -16.00 7.16 -5.14
CA GLU A 352 -14.60 7.58 -5.26
C GLU A 352 -13.73 6.52 -5.93
N ILE A 353 -13.98 5.22 -5.68
CA ILE A 353 -13.32 4.11 -6.38
C ILE A 353 -13.58 4.19 -7.91
N ASP A 354 -14.81 4.53 -8.33
CA ASP A 354 -15.09 4.79 -9.75
C ASP A 354 -14.37 6.04 -10.26
N ALA A 355 -14.39 7.12 -9.48
CA ALA A 355 -13.81 8.40 -9.88
C ALA A 355 -12.29 8.31 -10.13
N ILE A 356 -11.58 7.50 -9.34
CA ILE A 356 -10.14 7.25 -9.54
C ILE A 356 -9.86 6.18 -10.62
N GLY A 357 -10.90 5.59 -11.22
CA GLY A 357 -10.79 4.60 -12.28
C GLY A 357 -10.25 3.24 -11.83
N TYR A 358 -10.32 2.91 -10.54
CA TYR A 358 -9.82 1.65 -10.01
C TYR A 358 -10.73 0.48 -10.40
N LYS A 359 -10.12 -0.60 -10.93
CA LYS A 359 -10.83 -1.80 -11.43
C LYS A 359 -10.26 -3.11 -10.88
N GLY A 360 -9.56 -3.04 -9.75
CA GLY A 360 -8.79 -4.16 -9.19
C GLY A 360 -9.53 -4.98 -8.14
N TRP A 361 -8.74 -5.51 -7.21
CA TRP A 361 -9.18 -6.36 -6.11
C TRP A 361 -9.71 -5.56 -4.92
N LEU A 362 -10.82 -6.01 -4.37
CA LEU A 362 -11.33 -5.65 -3.07
C LEU A 362 -11.20 -6.88 -2.16
N THR A 363 -10.28 -6.78 -1.20
CA THR A 363 -9.92 -7.91 -0.33
C THR A 363 -10.39 -7.63 1.07
N ILE A 364 -11.28 -8.47 1.61
CA ILE A 364 -11.76 -8.28 2.98
C ILE A 364 -10.64 -8.63 3.96
N GLU A 365 -10.34 -7.71 4.88
CA GLU A 365 -9.43 -7.96 6.00
C GLU A 365 -10.16 -7.96 7.34
N GLY A 366 -10.08 -9.10 8.03
CA GLY A 366 -10.64 -9.29 9.36
C GLY A 366 -12.15 -9.55 9.37
N GLY A 367 -12.72 -9.45 10.56
CA GLY A 367 -14.10 -9.87 10.84
C GLY A 367 -14.22 -11.34 11.21
N ASP A 368 -15.40 -11.73 11.67
CA ASP A 368 -15.73 -13.06 12.20
C ASP A 368 -16.97 -13.68 11.53
N LEU A 369 -17.32 -13.19 10.33
CA LEU A 369 -18.48 -13.63 9.57
C LEU A 369 -18.17 -14.87 8.73
N SER A 370 -19.23 -15.55 8.29
CA SER A 370 -19.08 -16.61 7.29
C SER A 370 -18.62 -16.03 5.94
N MET A 371 -18.04 -16.88 5.08
CA MET A 371 -17.62 -16.46 3.73
C MET A 371 -18.81 -15.92 2.92
N GLU A 372 -19.98 -16.52 3.05
CA GLU A 372 -21.21 -16.13 2.36
C GLU A 372 -21.69 -14.75 2.82
N GLU A 373 -21.63 -14.48 4.12
CA GLU A 373 -22.02 -13.17 4.64
C GLU A 373 -20.99 -12.09 4.29
N HIS A 374 -19.69 -12.40 4.36
CA HIS A 374 -18.63 -11.54 3.83
C HIS A 374 -18.85 -11.23 2.35
N ARG A 375 -19.16 -12.25 1.54
CA ARG A 375 -19.44 -12.12 0.12
C ARG A 375 -20.62 -11.19 -0.13
N ARG A 376 -21.74 -11.40 0.58
CA ARG A 376 -22.97 -10.62 0.45
C ARG A 376 -22.73 -9.14 0.78
N ARG A 377 -22.00 -8.86 1.87
CA ARG A 377 -21.68 -7.49 2.29
C ARG A 377 -20.73 -6.80 1.30
N LEU A 378 -19.74 -7.52 0.79
CA LEU A 378 -18.85 -6.97 -0.24
C LEU A 378 -19.58 -6.69 -1.55
N ASP A 379 -20.55 -7.53 -1.95
CA ASP A 379 -21.40 -7.24 -3.10
C ASP A 379 -22.21 -5.96 -2.94
N ALA A 380 -22.76 -5.72 -1.76
CA ALA A 380 -23.49 -4.49 -1.49
C ALA A 380 -22.56 -3.26 -1.60
N ILE A 381 -21.34 -3.34 -1.08
CA ILE A 381 -20.32 -2.28 -1.25
C ILE A 381 -20.03 -2.06 -2.75
N ILE A 382 -19.81 -3.14 -3.52
CA ILE A 382 -19.54 -3.06 -4.97
C ILE A 382 -20.73 -2.45 -5.73
N ALA A 383 -21.96 -2.71 -5.27
CA ALA A 383 -23.18 -2.14 -5.81
C ALA A 383 -23.43 -0.68 -5.36
N GLY A 384 -22.61 -0.13 -4.46
CA GLY A 384 -22.75 1.23 -3.94
C GLY A 384 -23.85 1.40 -2.89
N GLN A 385 -24.14 0.34 -2.12
CA GLN A 385 -25.20 0.27 -1.11
C GLN A 385 -24.70 0.36 0.34
#